data_AF-A0A101GBS9-F1
#
_entry.id   AF-A0A101GBS9-F1
#
_cell.length_a   1.000
_cell.length_b   1.000
_cell.length_c   1.000
_cell.angle_alpha   90.00
_cell.angle_beta   90.00
_cell.angle_gamma   90.00
#
_symmetry.space_group_name_H-M   'P 1'
#
loop_
_entity.id
_entity.type
_entity.pdbx_description
1 polymer ?
#
loop_
_entity_poly.entity_id
_entity_poly.type
_entity_poly.pdbx_seq_one_letter_code
_entity_poly.pdbx_strand_id
1 'polypeptide(L)'
;MKKKFIIILLLLIVTILPAEENSEMKLQWEKPKDTWTGFDKWQHFSFSLLMTVQSGYILSHEHGVFQAPDRQNRMISAGISLSFGVFKECLDMRRKPSGFFSWKDLVMDMGGTLTGMWILRTIDDV
;
A
#
# COMPACT_ATOMS: atom_id res chain seq x y z
N MET A 1 8.29 -26.20 -5.58
CA MET A 1 8.38 -24.73 -5.68
C MET A 1 7.44 -24.14 -6.75
N LYS A 2 7.46 -24.61 -8.00
CA LYS A 2 6.65 -24.05 -9.11
C LYS A 2 5.12 -24.04 -8.88
N LYS A 3 4.54 -25.08 -8.27
CA LYS A 3 3.08 -25.17 -8.01
C LYS A 3 2.57 -24.12 -7.00
N LYS A 4 3.36 -23.80 -5.96
CA LYS A 4 3.01 -22.76 -4.98
C LYS A 4 3.03 -21.37 -5.62
N PHE A 5 3.97 -21.14 -6.53
CA PHE A 5 4.06 -19.89 -7.30
C PHE A 5 2.87 -19.70 -8.24
N ILE A 6 2.40 -20.78 -8.87
CA ILE A 6 1.18 -20.76 -9.71
C ILE A 6 -0.07 -20.43 -8.89
N ILE A 7 -0.19 -20.97 -7.67
CA ILE A 7 -1.33 -20.67 -6.78
C ILE A 7 -1.30 -19.20 -6.36
N ILE A 8 -0.12 -18.66 -6.01
CA ILE A 8 0.03 -17.23 -5.66
C ILE A 8 -0.31 -16.35 -6.87
N LEU A 9 0.15 -16.72 -8.07
CA LEU A 9 -0.14 -15.99 -9.30
C LEU A 9 -1.65 -16.00 -9.62
N LEU A 10 -2.31 -17.14 -9.45
CA LEU A 10 -3.77 -17.28 -9.64
C LEU A 10 -4.56 -16.44 -8.63
N LEU A 11 -4.16 -16.43 -7.36
CA LEU A 11 -4.80 -15.61 -6.34
C LEU A 11 -4.66 -14.11 -6.62
N LEU A 12 -3.49 -13.67 -7.14
CA LEU A 12 -3.28 -12.28 -7.56
C LEU A 12 -4.15 -11.92 -8.77
N ILE A 13 -4.29 -12.81 -9.76
CA ILE A 13 -5.13 -12.57 -10.95
C ILE A 13 -6.62 -12.46 -10.56
N VAL A 14 -7.10 -13.25 -9.60
CA VAL A 14 -8.49 -13.20 -9.12
C VAL A 14 -8.83 -11.84 -8.50
N THR A 15 -7.88 -11.16 -7.85
CA THR A 15 -8.11 -9.81 -7.28
C THR A 15 -8.21 -8.68 -8.31
N ILE A 16 -7.78 -8.92 -9.55
CA ILE A 16 -7.76 -7.92 -10.63
C ILE A 16 -9.04 -8.00 -11.48
N LEU A 17 -9.86 -9.05 -11.32
CA LEU A 17 -11.12 -9.16 -12.02
C LEU A 17 -12.00 -7.95 -11.66
N PRO A 18 -12.37 -7.10 -12.63
CA PRO A 18 -13.30 -6.02 -12.36
C PRO A 18 -14.61 -6.67 -11.90
N ALA A 19 -15.09 -6.31 -10.71
CA ALA A 19 -16.46 -6.58 -10.35
C ALA A 19 -17.33 -5.83 -11.37
N GLU A 20 -17.99 -6.58 -12.25
CA GLU A 20 -18.90 -6.03 -13.25
C GLU A 20 -20.09 -5.40 -12.52
N GLU A 21 -20.02 -4.09 -12.31
CA GLU A 21 -21.05 -3.31 -11.63
C GLU A 21 -22.24 -3.11 -12.58
N ASN A 22 -23.10 -4.11 -12.66
CA ASN A 22 -24.44 -3.94 -13.23
C ASN A 22 -25.31 -3.17 -12.23
N SER A 23 -25.31 -1.84 -12.30
CA SER A 23 -26.50 -1.08 -11.87
C SER A 23 -26.58 0.30 -12.52
N GLU A 24 -27.60 0.48 -13.35
CA GLU A 24 -28.10 1.80 -13.74
C GLU A 24 -28.83 2.47 -12.56
N MET A 25 -28.12 2.73 -11.46
CA MET A 25 -28.61 3.59 -10.39
C MET A 25 -27.77 4.85 -10.33
N LYS A 26 -28.27 5.93 -10.97
CA LYS A 26 -27.71 7.29 -10.85
C LYS A 26 -28.02 7.84 -9.45
N LEU A 27 -27.36 7.30 -8.43
CA LEU A 27 -27.23 8.00 -7.16
C LEU A 27 -26.31 9.21 -7.41
N GLN A 28 -26.74 10.42 -7.04
CA GLN A 28 -25.81 11.55 -6.99
C GLN A 28 -24.78 11.26 -5.90
N TRP A 29 -23.63 10.74 -6.29
CA TRP A 29 -22.50 10.53 -5.39
C TRP A 29 -21.91 11.89 -5.05
N GLU A 30 -22.31 12.46 -3.92
CA GLU A 30 -21.56 13.57 -3.34
C GLU A 30 -20.13 13.11 -3.09
N LYS A 31 -19.15 13.92 -3.52
CA LYS A 31 -17.74 13.63 -3.24
C LYS A 31 -17.57 13.52 -1.71
N PRO A 32 -17.01 12.42 -1.20
CA PRO A 32 -16.80 12.27 0.23
C PRO A 32 -15.94 13.44 0.76
N LYS A 33 -16.32 13.98 1.93
CA LYS A 33 -15.57 15.06 2.56
C LYS A 33 -14.21 14.54 2.99
N ASP A 34 -13.18 14.89 2.22
CA ASP A 34 -11.80 14.55 2.51
C ASP A 34 -11.27 15.42 3.67
N THR A 35 -11.38 14.92 4.90
CA THR A 35 -10.93 15.61 6.11
C THR A 35 -9.59 15.07 6.58
N TRP A 36 -8.76 15.92 7.17
CA TRP A 36 -7.44 15.51 7.69
C TRP A 36 -7.51 14.58 8.90
N THR A 37 -8.63 14.61 9.63
CA THR A 37 -8.86 13.85 10.85
C THR A 37 -9.83 12.68 10.62
N GLY A 38 -10.06 12.31 9.36
CA GLY A 38 -10.89 11.17 9.02
C GLY A 38 -10.26 9.86 9.49
N PHE A 39 -11.10 8.86 9.75
CA PHE A 39 -10.62 7.51 10.08
C PHE A 39 -9.83 6.88 8.91
N ASP A 40 -10.18 7.23 7.68
CA ASP A 40 -9.48 6.87 6.45
C ASP A 40 -7.98 7.23 6.51
N LYS A 41 -7.64 8.43 7.00
CA LYS A 41 -6.26 8.91 7.13
C LYS A 41 -5.42 8.04 8.05
N TRP A 42 -6.01 7.56 9.15
CA TRP A 42 -5.35 6.63 10.05
C TRP A 42 -5.15 5.25 9.44
N GLN A 43 -6.07 4.81 8.57
CA GLN A 43 -5.91 3.55 7.83
C GLN A 43 -4.74 3.65 6.85
N HIS A 44 -4.62 4.75 6.08
CA HIS A 44 -3.49 5.02 5.20
C HIS A 44 -2.15 5.00 5.94
N PHE A 45 -2.07 5.77 7.02
CA PHE A 45 -0.87 5.81 7.87
C PHE A 45 -0.50 4.42 8.40
N SER A 46 -1.46 3.71 9.00
CA SER A 46 -1.20 2.41 9.64
C SER A 46 -0.83 1.35 8.63
N PHE A 47 -1.52 1.30 7.49
CA PHE A 47 -1.23 0.36 6.41
C PHE A 47 0.18 0.58 5.86
N SER A 48 0.54 1.83 5.54
CA SER A 48 1.86 2.17 5.00
C SER A 48 2.99 1.92 6.00
N LEU A 49 2.76 2.17 7.29
CA LEU A 49 3.69 1.80 8.36
C LEU A 49 3.92 0.28 8.38
N LEU A 50 2.84 -0.49 8.48
CA LEU A 50 2.91 -1.95 8.58
C LEU A 50 3.53 -2.58 7.33
N MET A 51 3.19 -2.08 6.14
CA MET A 51 3.76 -2.54 4.88
C MET A 51 5.26 -2.27 4.80
N THR A 52 5.70 -1.09 5.24
CA THR A 52 7.12 -0.74 5.27
C THR A 52 7.88 -1.68 6.21
N VAL A 53 7.40 -1.87 7.45
CA VAL A 53 8.07 -2.75 8.43
C VAL A 53 8.08 -4.21 7.96
N GLN A 54 6.94 -4.73 7.50
CA GLN A 54 6.85 -6.13 7.04
C GLN A 54 7.76 -6.40 5.84
N SER A 55 7.71 -5.54 4.81
CA SER A 55 8.56 -5.71 3.63
C SER A 55 10.04 -5.55 3.97
N GLY A 56 10.41 -4.61 4.85
CA GLY A 56 11.78 -4.44 5.33
C GLY A 56 12.29 -5.68 6.06
N TYR A 57 11.48 -6.25 6.96
CA TYR A 57 11.83 -7.45 7.71
C TYR A 57 11.96 -8.69 6.82
N ILE A 58 11.09 -8.86 5.82
CA ILE A 58 11.18 -9.97 4.86
C ILE A 58 12.45 -9.84 4.00
N LEU A 59 12.86 -8.62 3.67
CA LEU A 59 14.07 -8.36 2.89
C LEU A 59 15.35 -8.59 3.71
N SER A 60 15.37 -8.25 5.01
CA SER A 60 16.54 -8.40 5.87
C SER A 60 16.75 -9.82 6.43
N HIS A 61 15.75 -10.71 6.35
CA HIS A 61 15.90 -12.07 6.86
C HIS A 61 16.94 -12.89 6.06
N GLU A 62 17.62 -13.86 6.69
CA GLU A 62 18.75 -14.59 6.07
C GLU A 62 18.39 -15.37 4.78
N HIS A 63 17.10 -15.67 4.58
CA HIS A 63 16.54 -16.25 3.36
C HIS A 63 15.74 -15.25 2.51
N GLY A 64 15.95 -13.95 2.75
CA GLY A 64 15.34 -12.85 2.02
C GLY A 64 15.72 -12.87 0.55
N VAL A 65 14.81 -12.34 -0.28
CA VAL A 65 14.95 -12.34 -1.75
C VAL A 65 16.17 -11.54 -2.22
N PHE A 66 16.60 -10.56 -1.43
CA PHE A 66 17.75 -9.70 -1.70
C PHE A 66 18.63 -9.63 -0.45
N GLN A 67 19.82 -10.22 -0.49
CA GLN A 67 20.85 -10.02 0.54
C GLN A 67 21.52 -8.65 0.36
N ALA A 68 20.74 -7.59 0.53
CA ALA A 68 21.21 -6.22 0.39
C ALA A 68 21.53 -5.62 1.78
N PRO A 69 22.40 -4.60 1.87
CA PRO A 69 22.66 -3.90 3.12
C PRO A 69 21.38 -3.33 3.74
N ASP A 70 21.30 -3.22 5.06
CA ASP A 70 20.08 -2.80 5.78
C ASP A 70 19.52 -1.47 5.28
N ARG A 71 20.41 -0.52 4.94
CA ARG A 71 20.02 0.76 4.33
C ARG A 71 19.26 0.57 3.01
N GLN A 72 19.70 -0.36 2.17
CA GLN A 72 19.06 -0.65 0.89
C GLN A 72 17.72 -1.36 1.11
N ASN A 73 17.62 -2.30 2.06
CA ASN A 73 16.36 -2.97 2.42
C ASN A 73 15.31 -1.96 2.91
N ARG A 74 15.70 -0.99 3.73
CA ARG A 74 14.82 0.11 4.18
C ARG A 74 14.35 0.99 3.01
N MET A 75 15.20 1.27 2.04
CA MET A 75 14.80 2.04 0.86
C MET A 75 13.86 1.25 -0.06
N ILE A 76 14.09 -0.04 -0.26
CA ILE A 76 13.23 -0.90 -1.07
C ILE A 76 11.84 -1.04 -0.42
N SER A 77 11.79 -1.28 0.89
CA SER A 77 10.54 -1.37 1.64
C SER A 77 9.71 -0.08 1.59
N ALA A 78 10.36 1.07 1.75
CA ALA A 78 9.71 2.37 1.55
C ALA A 78 9.17 2.53 0.13
N GLY A 79 9.94 2.13 -0.88
CA GLY A 79 9.51 2.16 -2.28
C GLY A 79 8.28 1.28 -2.53
N ILE A 80 8.24 0.08 -1.95
CA ILE A 80 7.08 -0.83 -2.02
C ILE A 80 5.85 -0.14 -1.41
N SER A 81 5.97 0.37 -0.19
CA SER A 81 4.86 1.01 0.52
C SER A 81 4.28 2.20 -0.25
N LEU A 82 5.13 3.13 -0.69
CA LEU A 82 4.70 4.30 -1.45
C LEU A 82 4.08 3.92 -2.81
N SER A 83 4.59 2.88 -3.46
CA SER A 83 4.02 2.39 -4.71
C SER A 83 2.59 1.88 -4.51
N PHE A 84 2.31 1.20 -3.40
CA PHE A 84 0.94 0.79 -3.05
C PHE A 84 0.02 1.98 -2.79
N GLY A 85 0.48 3.01 -2.07
CA GLY A 85 -0.29 4.24 -1.84
C GLY A 85 -0.66 4.94 -3.15
N VAL A 86 0.34 5.19 -4.01
CA VAL A 86 0.10 5.79 -5.34
C VAL A 86 -0.81 4.93 -6.21
N PHE A 87 -0.63 3.61 -6.16
CA PHE A 87 -1.46 2.69 -6.93
C PHE A 87 -2.93 2.71 -6.48
N LYS A 88 -3.18 2.74 -5.16
CA LYS A 88 -4.53 2.87 -4.59
C LYS A 88 -5.20 4.17 -5.07
N GLU A 89 -4.52 5.31 -4.96
CA GLU A 89 -5.09 6.58 -5.40
C GLU A 89 -5.34 6.64 -6.92
N CYS A 90 -4.47 6.01 -7.72
CA CYS A 90 -4.67 5.87 -9.16
C CYS A 90 -5.90 4.98 -9.49
N LEU A 91 -6.12 3.92 -8.72
CA LEU A 91 -7.32 3.09 -8.84
C LEU A 91 -8.58 3.84 -8.44
N ASP A 92 -8.55 4.60 -7.34
CA ASP A 92 -9.70 5.39 -6.89
C ASP A 92 -10.08 6.47 -7.90
N MET A 93 -9.10 7.09 -8.56
CA MET A 93 -9.36 8.02 -9.67
C MET A 93 -10.04 7.35 -10.87
N ARG A 94 -9.76 6.06 -11.14
CA ARG A 94 -10.33 5.32 -12.28
C ARG A 94 -11.75 4.83 -12.04
N ARG A 95 -12.22 4.76 -10.80
CA ARG A 95 -13.59 4.35 -10.46
C ARG A 95 -14.58 5.43 -10.91
N LYS A 96 -15.41 5.14 -11.91
CA LYS A 96 -16.51 6.02 -12.37
C LYS A 96 -17.81 5.63 -11.65
N PRO A 97 -18.71 6.58 -11.32
CA PRO A 97 -18.71 8.00 -11.67
C PRO A 97 -18.05 8.95 -10.63
N SER A 98 -17.62 8.45 -9.47
CA SER A 98 -17.24 9.25 -8.30
C SER A 98 -15.72 9.34 -8.02
N GLY A 99 -14.88 9.04 -9.02
CA GLY A 99 -13.43 8.96 -8.86
C GLY A 99 -12.81 10.18 -8.18
N PHE A 100 -12.00 9.93 -7.15
CA PHE A 100 -11.38 10.95 -6.30
C PHE A 100 -9.95 10.53 -5.98
N PHE A 101 -9.01 11.44 -6.22
CA PHE A 101 -7.61 11.29 -5.80
C PHE A 101 -7.39 12.16 -4.57
N SER A 102 -7.04 11.56 -3.44
CA SER A 102 -6.71 12.28 -2.22
C SER A 102 -5.20 12.42 -2.09
N TRP A 103 -4.71 13.65 -2.27
CA TRP A 103 -3.32 13.95 -1.93
C TRP A 103 -3.04 13.81 -0.42
N LYS A 104 -4.08 13.95 0.42
CA LYS A 104 -3.97 13.83 1.88
C LYS A 104 -3.72 12.38 2.29
N ASP A 105 -4.36 11.43 1.62
CA ASP A 105 -4.08 10.01 1.77
C ASP A 105 -2.62 9.70 1.44
N LEU A 106 -2.11 10.26 0.34
CA LEU A 106 -0.69 10.11 -0.04
C LEU A 106 0.27 10.69 1.01
N VAL A 107 -0.08 11.79 1.67
CA VAL A 107 0.71 12.34 2.78
C VAL A 107 0.70 11.41 3.99
N MET A 108 -0.44 10.80 4.30
CA MET A 108 -0.54 9.83 5.39
C MET A 108 0.26 8.57 5.09
N ASP A 109 0.24 8.10 3.83
CA ASP A 109 1.06 6.99 3.37
C ASP A 109 2.55 7.32 3.54
N MET A 110 2.98 8.51 3.12
CA MET A 110 4.35 8.98 3.32
C MET A 110 4.73 9.05 4.80
N GLY A 111 3.86 9.56 5.66
CA GLY A 111 4.07 9.61 7.11
C GLY A 111 4.22 8.22 7.74
N GLY A 112 3.36 7.28 7.32
CA GLY A 112 3.42 5.89 7.76
C GLY A 112 4.73 5.21 7.33
N THR A 113 5.11 5.39 6.06
CA THR A 113 6.38 4.88 5.52
C THR A 113 7.61 5.44 6.24
N LEU A 114 7.67 6.75 6.47
CA LEU A 114 8.77 7.37 7.23
C LEU A 114 8.87 6.80 8.66
N THR A 115 7.73 6.61 9.32
CA THR A 115 7.67 6.02 10.67
C THR A 115 8.15 4.57 10.66
N GLY A 116 7.72 3.77 9.67
CA GLY A 116 8.17 2.40 9.51
C GLY A 116 9.67 2.29 9.24
N MET A 117 10.23 3.18 8.42
CA MET A 117 11.69 3.26 8.19
C MET A 117 12.45 3.61 9.47
N TRP A 118 11.90 4.51 10.29
CA TRP A 118 12.50 4.88 11.56
C TRP A 118 12.52 3.68 12.52
N ILE A 119 11.43 2.92 12.63
CA ILE A 119 11.35 1.68 13.42
C ILE A 119 12.39 0.67 12.93
N LEU A 120 12.45 0.39 11.62
CA LEU A 120 13.43 -0.54 11.06
C LEU A 120 14.86 -0.12 11.39
N ARG A 121 15.18 1.17 11.24
CA ARG A 121 16.50 1.68 11.61
C ARG A 121 16.82 1.42 13.08
N THR A 122 15.89 1.66 13.99
CA THR A 122 16.12 1.39 15.42
C THR A 122 16.30 -0.09 15.74
N ILE A 123 15.74 -0.98 14.93
CA ILE A 123 15.93 -2.44 15.08
C ILE A 123 17.29 -2.86 14.54
N ASP A 124 17.71 -2.30 13.39
CA ASP A 124 19.00 -2.61 12.75
C ASP A 124 20.20 -2.09 13.57
N ASP A 125 20.00 -1.03 14.37
CA ASP A 125 21.05 -0.42 15.22
C ASP A 125 21.25 -1.16 16.57
N VAL A 126 20.47 -2.21 16.89
CA VAL A 126 20.53 -3.00 18.15
C VAL A 126 21.24 -4.34 17.93
#